data_AF-A0A0R1SFT1-F1
#
_entry.id   AF-A0A0R1SFT1-F1
#
_cell.length_a   1.000
_cell.length_b   1.000
_cell.length_c   1.000
_cell.angle_alpha   90.00
_cell.angle_beta   90.00
_cell.angle_gamma   90.00
#
_symmetry.space_group_name_H-M   'P 1'
#
loop_
_entity.id
_entity.type
_entity.pdbx_description
1 polymer ?
#
loop_
_entity_poly.entity_id
_entity_poly.type
_entity_poly.pdbx_seq_one_letter_code
_entity_poly.pdbx_strand_id
1 'polypeptide(L)'
;MNYINGVNFNYKEILMNIHLSNVRTGQRREAKIGFSWTTLFFGCIPAFIRGDVKYGLIQFLSGIFTLGTSHLVFSFIYNKFYIKDFLMNGYMPSNDYSKDALLTKGFYFPEEANFISGTNS
;
A
#
# COMPACT_ATOMS: atom_id res chain seq x y z
N MET A 1 -23.07 -0.44 10.29
CA MET A 1 -22.35 -0.68 11.56
C MET A 1 -22.56 -2.15 11.87
N ASN A 2 -21.55 -3.01 11.70
CA ASN A 2 -21.71 -4.45 11.87
C ASN A 2 -20.95 -4.90 13.13
N TYR A 3 -21.67 -5.52 14.07
CA TYR A 3 -21.16 -5.96 15.36
C TYR A 3 -21.01 -7.49 15.37
N ILE A 4 -19.84 -7.98 15.78
CA ILE A 4 -19.64 -9.39 16.19
C ILE A 4 -18.77 -9.41 17.46
N ASN A 5 -19.24 -10.10 18.51
CA ASN A 5 -18.50 -10.40 19.75
C ASN A 5 -17.96 -9.21 20.57
N GLY A 6 -18.69 -8.09 20.65
CA GLY A 6 -18.34 -7.00 21.57
C GLY A 6 -17.06 -6.23 21.24
N VAL A 7 -16.36 -6.61 20.17
CA VAL A 7 -15.22 -5.88 19.61
C VAL A 7 -15.69 -5.12 18.38
N ASN A 8 -15.44 -3.81 18.35
CA ASN A 8 -15.81 -2.93 17.25
C ASN A 8 -14.87 -3.16 16.06
N PHE A 9 -15.00 -4.31 15.39
CA PHE A 9 -14.28 -4.56 14.15
C PHE A 9 -15.08 -3.98 12.99
N ASN A 10 -14.67 -2.80 12.54
CA ASN A 10 -15.13 -2.31 11.24
C ASN A 10 -14.58 -3.26 10.17
N TYR A 11 -15.43 -3.85 9.32
CA TYR A 11 -14.96 -4.74 8.25
C TYR A 11 -13.99 -4.05 7.27
N LYS A 12 -13.93 -2.72 7.26
CA LYS A 12 -12.87 -1.94 6.60
C LYS A 12 -11.48 -2.16 7.22
N GLU A 13 -11.37 -2.62 8.46
CA GLU A 13 -10.14 -3.05 9.14
C GLU A 13 -9.58 -4.35 8.54
N ILE A 14 -10.47 -5.25 8.08
CA ILE A 14 -10.12 -6.56 7.53
C ILE A 14 -9.58 -6.41 6.09
N LEU A 15 -10.08 -5.42 5.36
CA LEU A 15 -9.51 -4.96 4.09
C LEU A 15 -8.65 -3.74 4.36
N MET A 16 -7.36 -3.93 4.71
CA MET A 16 -6.40 -2.86 4.96
C MET A 16 -6.09 -2.04 3.68
N ASN A 17 -7.10 -1.37 3.16
CA ASN A 17 -6.98 -0.34 2.15
C ASN A 17 -6.63 0.94 2.90
N ILE A 18 -5.44 1.45 2.63
CA ILE A 18 -4.95 2.71 3.17
C ILE A 18 -5.06 3.79 2.10
N HIS A 19 -5.35 4.99 2.56
CA HIS A 19 -5.44 6.16 1.70
C HIS A 19 -4.26 7.08 2.00
N LEU A 20 -3.40 7.26 1.00
CA LEU A 20 -2.23 8.10 1.05
C LEU A 20 -2.49 9.40 0.28
N SER A 21 -2.08 10.52 0.84
CA SER A 21 -2.17 11.83 0.23
C SER A 21 -0.85 12.56 0.32
N ASN A 22 -0.41 13.14 -0.80
CA ASN A 22 0.73 14.02 -0.81
C ASN A 22 0.27 15.44 -0.44
N VAL A 23 0.78 15.98 0.67
CA VAL A 23 0.34 17.30 1.16
C VAL A 23 0.80 18.44 0.25
N ARG A 24 1.93 18.27 -0.44
CA ARG A 24 2.50 19.28 -1.34
C ARG A 24 1.77 19.37 -2.68
N THR A 25 1.31 18.23 -3.21
CA THR A 25 0.67 18.18 -4.55
C THR A 25 -0.84 17.96 -4.48
N GLY A 26 -1.40 17.65 -3.32
CA GLY A 26 -2.82 17.28 -3.14
C GLY A 26 -3.20 15.92 -3.74
N GLN A 27 -2.25 15.18 -4.32
CA GLN A 27 -2.54 13.90 -4.97
C GLN A 27 -2.91 12.83 -3.96
N ARG A 28 -4.02 12.13 -4.21
CA ARG A 28 -4.50 11.00 -3.41
C ARG A 28 -4.25 9.68 -4.13
N ARG A 29 -3.84 8.67 -3.38
CA ARG A 29 -3.52 7.32 -3.83
C ARG A 29 -4.07 6.31 -2.83
N GLU A 30 -4.56 5.19 -3.33
CA GLU A 30 -5.05 4.10 -2.51
C GLU A 30 -4.10 2.92 -2.65
N ALA A 31 -3.77 2.28 -1.53
CA ALA A 31 -2.91 1.10 -1.52
C ALA A 31 -3.51 0.05 -0.58
N LYS A 32 -3.18 -1.21 -0.84
CA LYS A 32 -3.60 -2.34 0.00
C LYS A 32 -2.40 -2.87 0.76
N ILE A 33 -2.55 -3.10 2.07
CA ILE A 33 -1.52 -3.77 2.86
C ILE A 33 -1.73 -5.29 2.76
N GLY A 34 -0.61 -6.02 2.61
CA GLY A 34 -0.60 -7.48 2.66
C GLY A 34 -0.60 -8.13 1.28
N PHE A 35 -1.24 -9.28 1.17
CA PHE A 35 -1.18 -10.15 -0.01
C PHE A 35 -1.89 -9.56 -1.24
N SER A 36 -1.21 -9.59 -2.39
CA SER A 36 -1.75 -9.14 -3.69
C SER A 36 -2.28 -10.32 -4.51
N TRP A 37 -3.57 -10.61 -4.35
CA TRP A 37 -4.27 -11.60 -5.18
C TRP A 37 -4.15 -11.32 -6.68
N THR A 38 -4.18 -10.05 -7.06
CA THR A 38 -4.05 -9.65 -8.47
C THR A 38 -2.66 -9.96 -9.02
N THR A 39 -1.61 -9.78 -8.23
CA THR A 39 -0.22 -10.07 -8.67
C THR A 39 -0.01 -11.57 -8.82
N LEU A 40 -0.61 -12.38 -7.93
CA LEU A 40 -0.50 -13.83 -8.00
C LEU A 40 -1.00 -14.40 -9.35
N PHE A 41 -2.18 -13.95 -9.80
CA PHE A 41 -2.82 -14.50 -11.00
C PHE A 41 -2.45 -13.78 -12.31
N PHE A 42 -2.11 -12.49 -12.24
CA PHE A 42 -1.89 -11.67 -13.44
C PHE A 42 -0.48 -11.08 -13.56
N GLY A 43 0.42 -11.43 -12.64
CA GLY A 43 1.81 -10.98 -12.66
C GLY A 43 1.94 -9.46 -12.72
N CYS A 44 2.52 -8.96 -13.81
CA CYS A 44 2.81 -7.53 -14.02
C CYS A 44 1.62 -6.68 -14.50
N ILE A 45 0.54 -7.30 -15.03
CA ILE A 45 -0.59 -6.56 -15.62
C ILE A 45 -1.21 -5.55 -14.63
N PRO A 46 -1.50 -5.91 -13.36
CA PRO A 46 -2.09 -4.98 -12.40
C PRO A 46 -1.18 -3.81 -12.05
N ALA A 47 0.15 -3.99 -12.10
CA ALA A 47 1.10 -2.91 -11.84
C ALA A 47 1.05 -1.85 -12.95
N PHE A 48 0.96 -2.27 -14.22
CA PHE A 48 0.79 -1.34 -15.34
C PHE A 48 -0.54 -0.60 -15.28
N ILE A 49 -1.65 -1.28 -14.95
CA ILE A 49 -2.97 -0.63 -14.80
C ILE A 49 -2.96 0.42 -13.68
N ARG A 50 -2.17 0.22 -12.62
CA ARG A 50 -2.00 1.19 -11.52
C ARG A 50 -1.06 2.34 -11.85
N GLY A 51 -0.47 2.38 -13.05
CA GLY A 51 0.53 3.37 -13.43
C GLY A 51 1.90 3.15 -12.76
N ASP A 52 2.13 1.97 -12.19
CA ASP A 52 3.36 1.61 -11.51
C ASP A 52 4.31 0.88 -12.48
N VAL A 53 4.86 1.67 -13.40
CA VAL A 53 5.71 1.18 -14.49
C VAL A 53 6.99 0.54 -13.96
N LYS A 54 7.57 1.09 -12.87
CA LYS A 54 8.82 0.61 -12.28
C LYS A 54 8.68 -0.84 -11.82
N TYR A 55 7.71 -1.12 -10.97
CA TYR A 55 7.52 -2.47 -10.45
C TYR A 55 6.81 -3.39 -11.46
N GLY A 56 6.05 -2.85 -12.42
CA GLY A 56 5.51 -3.61 -13.55
C GLY A 56 6.62 -4.22 -14.41
N LEU A 57 7.65 -3.45 -14.74
CA LEU A 57 8.78 -3.92 -15.53
C LEU A 57 9.62 -4.97 -14.76
N ILE A 58 9.85 -4.75 -13.46
CA ILE A 58 10.56 -5.71 -12.60
C ILE A 58 9.83 -7.06 -12.58
N GLN A 59 8.51 -7.05 -12.39
CA GLN A 59 7.70 -8.27 -12.39
C GLN A 59 7.65 -8.93 -13.76
N PHE A 60 7.62 -8.16 -14.85
CA PHE A 60 7.63 -8.70 -16.21
C PHE A 60 8.93 -9.44 -16.50
N LEU A 61 10.08 -8.80 -16.26
CA LEU A 61 11.39 -9.42 -16.46
C LEU A 61 11.58 -10.63 -15.55
N SER A 62 11.24 -10.50 -14.26
CA SER A 62 11.34 -11.63 -13.33
C SER A 62 10.40 -12.78 -13.73
N GLY A 63 9.21 -12.48 -14.23
CA GLY A 63 8.27 -13.46 -14.76
C GLY A 63 8.86 -14.27 -15.92
N ILE A 64 9.56 -13.61 -16.85
CA ILE A 64 10.25 -14.30 -17.96
C ILE A 64 11.35 -15.24 -17.44
N PHE A 65 12.21 -14.76 -16.55
CA PHE A 65 13.34 -15.56 -16.04
C PHE A 65 12.93 -16.72 -15.13
N THR A 66 11.77 -16.60 -14.47
CA THR A 66 11.30 -17.58 -13.48
C THR A 66 10.11 -18.41 -13.98
N LEU A 67 9.75 -18.29 -15.26
CA LEU A 67 8.56 -18.91 -15.86
C LEU A 67 7.28 -18.63 -15.05
N GLY A 68 7.14 -17.42 -14.51
CA GLY A 68 5.98 -16.98 -13.73
C GLY A 68 5.98 -17.38 -12.25
N THR A 69 6.94 -18.19 -11.77
CA THR A 69 7.00 -18.58 -10.34
C THR A 69 7.28 -17.39 -9.42
N SER A 70 7.96 -16.35 -9.92
CA SER A 70 8.16 -15.10 -9.19
C SER A 70 6.87 -14.41 -8.76
N HIS A 71 5.73 -14.63 -9.44
CA HIS A 71 4.45 -14.02 -9.08
C HIS A 71 4.01 -14.40 -7.66
N LEU A 72 4.33 -15.62 -7.21
CA LEU A 72 4.06 -16.06 -5.85
C LEU A 72 4.82 -15.21 -4.83
N VAL A 73 6.12 -15.00 -5.04
CA VAL A 73 6.94 -14.16 -4.15
C VAL A 73 6.48 -12.71 -4.20
N PHE A 74 6.28 -12.17 -5.41
CA PHE A 74 5.84 -10.79 -5.60
C PHE A 74 4.48 -10.51 -4.98
N SER A 75 3.57 -11.47 -4.93
CA SER A 75 2.27 -11.29 -4.31
C SER A 75 2.36 -10.93 -2.81
N PHE A 76 3.42 -11.33 -2.11
CA PHE A 76 3.65 -10.94 -0.70
C PHE A 76 4.36 -9.60 -0.56
N ILE A 77 5.34 -9.29 -1.42
CA ILE A 77 6.26 -8.15 -1.21
C ILE A 77 5.90 -6.90 -2.01
N TYR A 78 5.21 -7.04 -3.15
CA TYR A 78 4.94 -5.94 -4.07
C TYR A 78 4.16 -4.80 -3.39
N ASN A 79 3.07 -5.12 -2.70
CA ASN A 79 2.23 -4.12 -2.03
C ASN A 79 3.04 -3.33 -0.98
N LYS A 80 3.95 -3.99 -0.26
CA LYS A 80 4.82 -3.35 0.74
C LYS A 80 5.78 -2.36 0.08
N PHE A 81 6.39 -2.74 -1.04
CA PHE A 81 7.27 -1.84 -1.79
C PHE A 81 6.53 -0.65 -2.39
N TYR A 82 5.34 -0.89 -2.95
CA TYR A 82 4.48 0.15 -3.50
C TYR A 82 4.13 1.22 -2.45
N ILE A 83 3.75 0.79 -1.24
CA ILE A 83 3.48 1.69 -0.11
C ILE A 83 4.74 2.45 0.30
N LYS A 84 5.87 1.75 0.46
CA LYS A 84 7.14 2.36 0.85
C LYS A 84 7.58 3.46 -0.13
N ASP A 85 7.46 3.21 -1.43
CA ASP A 85 7.78 4.20 -2.46
C ASP A 85 6.93 5.46 -2.32
N PHE A 86 5.64 5.34 -2.00
CA PHE A 86 4.82 6.52 -1.75
C PHE A 86 5.26 7.28 -0.50
N LEU A 87 5.54 6.58 0.60
CA LEU A 87 6.03 7.23 1.83
C LEU A 87 7.35 7.97 1.58
N MET A 88 8.27 7.38 0.81
CA MET A 88 9.53 8.03 0.40
C MET A 88 9.30 9.24 -0.51
N ASN A 89 8.23 9.26 -1.30
CA ASN A 89 7.85 10.38 -2.16
C ASN A 89 7.01 11.45 -1.43
N GLY A 90 6.95 11.41 -0.09
CA GLY A 90 6.26 12.41 0.72
C GLY A 90 4.74 12.26 0.77
N TYR A 91 4.21 11.07 0.43
CA TYR A 91 2.80 10.77 0.68
C TYR A 91 2.60 10.37 2.14
N MET A 92 1.52 10.87 2.74
CA MET A 92 1.16 10.65 4.14
C MET A 92 -0.22 10.01 4.27
N PRO A 93 -0.48 9.24 5.34
CA PRO A 93 -1.81 8.73 5.61
C PRO A 93 -2.81 9.89 5.72
N SER A 94 -3.91 9.77 5.00
CA SER A 94 -4.96 10.81 4.94
C SER A 94 -5.95 10.76 6.11
N ASN A 95 -5.87 9.73 6.95
CA ASN A 95 -6.70 9.54 8.14
C ASN A 95 -5.96 8.72 9.21
N ASP A 96 -6.42 8.83 10.46
CA ASP A 96 -5.81 8.14 11.61
C ASP A 96 -5.84 6.62 11.44
N TYR A 97 -6.91 6.07 10.86
CA TYR A 97 -6.98 4.65 10.53
C TYR A 97 -5.81 4.18 9.64
N SER A 98 -5.52 4.91 8.54
CA SER A 98 -4.42 4.56 7.63
C SER A 98 -3.06 4.70 8.33
N LYS A 99 -2.93 5.66 9.25
CA LYS A 99 -1.73 5.86 10.06
C LYS A 99 -1.52 4.69 11.01
N ASP A 100 -2.54 4.31 11.76
CA ASP A 100 -2.49 3.19 12.72
C ASP A 100 -2.25 1.85 12.01
N ALA A 101 -2.90 1.64 10.86
CA ALA A 101 -2.70 0.45 10.03
C ALA A 101 -1.26 0.33 9.52
N LEU A 102 -0.64 1.45 9.13
CA LEU A 102 0.76 1.50 8.69
C LEU A 102 1.73 1.26 9.85
N LEU A 103 1.52 1.91 10.99
CA LEU A 103 2.36 1.73 12.19
C LEU A 103 2.31 0.30 12.71
N THR A 104 1.10 -0.27 12.80
CA THR A 104 0.88 -1.68 13.20
C THR A 104 1.63 -2.67 12.30
N LYS A 105 1.86 -2.29 11.04
CA LYS A 105 2.55 -3.12 10.05
C LYS A 105 4.05 -2.79 9.92
N GLY A 106 4.56 -1.93 10.79
CA GLY A 106 5.98 -1.58 10.89
C GLY A 106 6.45 -0.62 9.80
N PHE A 107 5.55 0.19 9.22
CA PHE A 107 5.93 1.31 8.38
C PHE A 107 6.21 2.53 9.25
N TYR A 108 7.34 3.19 9.01
CA TYR A 108 7.73 4.41 9.71
C TYR A 108 7.66 5.60 8.75
N PHE A 109 7.30 6.75 9.29
CA PHE A 109 7.23 8.01 8.55
C PHE A 109 8.50 8.83 8.82
N PRO A 110 9.07 9.49 7.79
CA PRO A 110 10.12 10.48 8.03
C PRO A 110 9.59 11.60 8.92
N GLU A 111 10.42 12.15 9.83
CA GLU A 111 10.02 13.07 10.90
C GLU A 111 9.27 14.33 10.41
N GLU A 112 9.58 14.79 9.20
CA GLU A 112 8.91 15.88 8.49
C GLU A 112 7.40 15.64 8.29
N ALA A 113 6.96 14.38 8.20
CA ALA A 113 5.56 13.98 8.10
C ALA A 113 4.74 14.28 9.36
N ASN A 114 5.36 14.13 10.52
CA ASN A 114 4.70 14.32 11.81
C ASN A 114 4.42 15.80 12.07
N PHE A 115 5.28 16.68 11.54
CA PHE A 115 5.07 18.13 11.60
C PHE A 115 3.84 18.57 10.79
N ILE A 116 3.66 18.06 9.57
CA ILE A 116 2.59 18.50 8.68
C ILE A 116 1.20 17.96 9.11
N SER A 117 1.17 16.83 9.82
CA SER A 117 -0.07 16.27 10.38
C SER A 117 -0.51 16.96 11.67
N GLY A 118 0.41 17.48 12.48
CA GLY A 118 0.10 18.21 13.72
C GLY A 118 -0.29 19.68 13.55
N THR A 119 -0.10 20.29 12.38
CA THR A 119 -0.51 21.69 12.12
C THR A 119 -1.94 21.83 11.62
N ASN A 120 -2.62 20.72 11.30
CA ASN A 120 -3.99 20.70 10.77
C ASN A 120 -5.03 20.15 11.77
N SER A 121 -4.67 20.07 13.05
CA SER A 121 -5.52 19.61 14.16
C SER A 121 -5.81 20.73 15.15
#